data_AF-A0A2G6C2B6-F1
#
_entry.id   AF-A0A2G6C2B6-F1
#
_cell.length_a   1.000
_cell.length_b   1.000
_cell.length_c   1.000
_cell.angle_alpha   90.00
_cell.angle_beta   90.00
_cell.angle_gamma   90.00
#
_symmetry.space_group_name_H-M   'P 1'
#
loop_
_entity.id
_entity.type
_entity.pdbx_description
1 polymer ?
#
loop_
_entity_poly.entity_id
_entity_poly.type
_entity_poly.pdbx_seq_one_letter_code
_entity_poly.pdbx_strand_id
1 'polypeptide(L)'
;MKNMYRGLTILELLVIVTVIAILASVSFITYNGVQRRASESVVLAALKQSAESLNVFYSRNNDYPPNLAGTDYIPPEGAVLTLYTNAPTVRVHSSLNTAQNAQLFINACNANMPVVSGSTTYNTVCYYDGSNIHIKGEGSSGVSFSGPNISESDIALNCGAACNSATGAIKSAFTAQGGTYPITVPNGVVPIPDPELSDPGSATDFCLESRSTKHPDVVYHTIHNEDKIEMLEGACPANPQLHYP
;
A
#
# COMPACT_ATOMS: atom_id res chain seq x y z
N MET A 1 -37.49 -13.33 55.16
CA MET A 1 -36.44 -14.31 54.79
C MET A 1 -35.17 -13.52 54.50
N LYS A 2 -34.12 -13.70 55.29
CA LYS A 2 -32.88 -12.90 55.21
C LYS A 2 -31.90 -13.65 54.30
N ASN A 3 -31.67 -13.13 53.10
CA ASN A 3 -30.70 -13.73 52.18
C ASN A 3 -29.29 -13.59 52.77
N MET A 4 -28.69 -14.72 53.17
CA MET A 4 -27.27 -14.78 53.52
C MET A 4 -26.46 -14.65 52.24
N TYR A 5 -25.88 -13.46 52.02
CA TYR A 5 -24.81 -13.31 51.04
C TYR A 5 -23.59 -14.10 51.54
N ARG A 6 -23.25 -15.19 50.84
CA ARG A 6 -22.00 -15.92 51.08
C ARG A 6 -20.84 -15.04 50.58
N GLY A 7 -19.92 -14.69 51.48
CA GLY A 7 -18.70 -13.98 51.11
C GLY A 7 -17.71 -14.93 50.43
N LEU A 8 -17.00 -14.44 49.40
CA LEU A 8 -15.92 -15.17 48.74
C LEU A 8 -14.74 -15.32 49.71
N THR A 9 -14.13 -16.50 49.75
CA THR A 9 -12.89 -16.67 50.52
C THR A 9 -11.71 -16.01 49.81
N ILE A 10 -10.72 -15.54 50.57
CA ILE A 10 -9.46 -15.02 50.00
C ILE A 10 -8.79 -16.07 49.10
N LEU A 11 -8.93 -17.34 49.47
CA LEU A 11 -8.37 -18.47 48.73
C LEU A 11 -9.06 -18.68 47.36
N GLU A 12 -10.39 -18.56 47.30
CA GLU A 12 -11.12 -18.60 46.02
C GLU A 12 -10.71 -17.45 45.11
N LEU A 13 -10.60 -16.24 45.65
CA LEU A 13 -10.17 -15.09 44.86
C LEU A 13 -8.74 -15.28 44.33
N LEU A 14 -7.84 -15.83 45.15
CA LEU A 14 -6.44 -16.10 44.79
C LEU A 14 -6.32 -17.13 43.66
N VAL A 15 -7.07 -18.22 43.73
CA VAL A 15 -7.06 -19.24 42.66
C VAL A 15 -7.64 -18.68 41.37
N ILE A 16 -8.69 -17.85 41.44
CA ILE A 16 -9.28 -17.23 40.25
C ILE A 16 -8.28 -16.30 39.54
N VAL A 17 -7.60 -15.40 40.27
CA VAL A 17 -6.65 -14.46 39.64
C VAL A 17 -5.42 -15.18 39.08
N THR A 18 -4.96 -16.25 39.74
CA THR A 18 -3.82 -17.06 39.25
C THR A 18 -4.18 -17.82 37.96
N VAL A 19 -5.37 -18.41 37.89
CA VAL A 19 -5.87 -19.05 36.67
C VAL A 19 -6.01 -18.05 35.53
N ILE A 20 -6.59 -16.86 35.79
CA ILE A 20 -6.70 -15.79 34.78
C ILE A 20 -5.31 -15.35 34.30
N ALA A 21 -4.33 -15.20 35.20
CA ALA A 21 -2.97 -14.80 34.84
C ALA A 21 -2.28 -15.82 33.91
N ILE A 22 -2.44 -17.13 34.19
CA ILE A 22 -1.89 -18.19 33.34
C ILE A 22 -2.58 -18.19 31.96
N LEU A 23 -3.91 -18.13 31.93
CA LEU A 23 -4.67 -18.11 30.67
C LEU A 23 -4.34 -16.88 29.82
N ALA A 24 -4.24 -15.69 30.44
CA ALA A 24 -3.86 -14.46 29.75
C ALA A 24 -2.46 -14.54 29.15
N SER A 25 -1.50 -15.13 29.87
CA SER A 25 -0.11 -15.26 29.41
C SER A 25 0.00 -16.14 28.15
N VAL A 26 -0.66 -17.31 28.15
CA VAL A 26 -0.67 -18.22 26.99
C VAL A 26 -1.43 -17.59 25.81
N SER A 27 -2.55 -16.91 26.09
CA SER A 27 -3.34 -16.22 25.08
C SER A 27 -2.55 -15.09 24.40
N PHE A 28 -1.69 -14.38 25.13
CA PHE A 28 -0.90 -13.28 24.55
C PHE A 28 0.11 -13.75 23.49
N ILE A 29 0.86 -14.82 23.77
CA ILE A 29 1.86 -15.36 22.83
C ILE A 29 1.18 -15.89 21.56
N THR A 30 0.08 -16.62 21.73
CA THR A 30 -0.70 -17.18 20.61
C THR A 30 -1.34 -16.10 19.76
N TYR A 31 -1.85 -15.04 20.39
CA TYR A 31 -2.46 -13.90 19.71
C TYR A 31 -1.47 -13.19 18.77
N ASN A 32 -0.24 -12.93 19.21
CA ASN A 32 0.80 -12.32 18.36
C ASN A 32 1.11 -13.18 17.11
N GLY A 33 1.20 -14.51 17.28
CA GLY A 33 1.42 -15.42 16.16
C GLY A 33 0.22 -15.51 15.19
N VAL A 34 -1.01 -15.38 15.69
CA VAL A 34 -2.22 -15.31 14.85
C VAL A 34 -2.28 -14.01 14.07
N GLN A 35 -1.98 -12.86 14.70
CA GLN A 35 -1.95 -11.57 14.02
C GLN A 35 -0.91 -11.53 12.90
N ARG A 36 0.29 -12.05 13.15
CA ARG A 36 1.34 -12.16 12.13
C ARG A 36 0.88 -12.97 10.92
N ARG A 37 0.31 -14.16 11.15
CA ARG A 37 -0.22 -15.03 10.07
C ARG A 37 -1.39 -14.40 9.31
N ALA A 38 -2.26 -13.66 10.00
CA ALA A 38 -3.32 -12.92 9.34
C ALA A 38 -2.75 -11.83 8.42
N SER A 39 -1.73 -11.09 8.88
CA SER A 39 -1.05 -10.10 8.06
C SER A 39 -0.33 -10.71 6.87
N GLU A 40 0.32 -11.85 7.06
CA GLU A 40 0.98 -12.62 6.00
C GLU A 40 -0.03 -13.07 4.94
N SER A 41 -1.21 -13.53 5.34
CA SER A 41 -2.29 -13.85 4.40
C SER A 41 -2.75 -12.64 3.59
N VAL A 42 -2.79 -11.45 4.18
CA VAL A 42 -3.16 -10.20 3.49
C VAL A 42 -2.08 -9.81 2.48
N VAL A 43 -0.80 -9.87 2.87
CA VAL A 43 0.36 -9.58 2.02
C VAL A 43 0.41 -10.53 0.82
N LEU A 44 0.30 -11.84 1.05
CA LEU A 44 0.30 -12.85 -0.01
C LEU A 44 -0.89 -12.69 -0.96
N ALA A 45 -2.09 -12.42 -0.43
CA ALA A 45 -3.27 -12.17 -1.26
C ALA A 45 -3.11 -10.91 -2.11
N ALA A 46 -2.58 -9.83 -1.53
CA ALA A 46 -2.33 -8.59 -2.24
C ALA A 46 -1.30 -8.76 -3.36
N LEU A 47 -0.20 -9.44 -3.05
CA LEU A 47 0.84 -9.79 -4.01
C LEU A 47 0.29 -10.61 -5.16
N LYS A 48 -0.54 -11.63 -4.87
CA LYS A 48 -1.17 -12.48 -5.88
C LYS A 48 -2.05 -11.69 -6.84
N GLN A 49 -2.99 -10.94 -6.29
CA GLN A 49 -4.00 -10.25 -7.07
C GLN A 49 -3.38 -9.12 -7.91
N SER A 50 -2.37 -8.46 -7.37
CA SER A 50 -1.60 -7.46 -8.09
C SER A 50 -0.79 -8.09 -9.24
N ALA A 51 -0.13 -9.23 -9.02
CA ALA A 51 0.58 -9.96 -10.08
C ALA A 51 -0.36 -10.46 -11.19
N GLU A 52 -1.56 -10.93 -10.83
CA GLU A 52 -2.60 -11.27 -11.81
C GLU A 52 -3.01 -10.05 -12.63
N SER A 53 -3.15 -8.88 -12.00
CA SER A 53 -3.49 -7.65 -12.72
C SER A 53 -2.38 -7.18 -13.66
N LEU A 54 -1.11 -7.37 -13.27
CA LEU A 54 0.03 -7.13 -14.16
C LEU A 54 0.00 -8.01 -15.41
N ASN A 55 -0.35 -9.29 -15.27
CA ASN A 55 -0.50 -10.19 -16.42
C ASN A 55 -1.67 -9.78 -17.33
N VAL A 56 -2.78 -9.32 -16.77
CA VAL A 56 -3.91 -8.77 -17.55
C VAL A 56 -3.51 -7.48 -18.26
N PHE A 57 -2.71 -6.62 -17.63
CA PHE A 57 -2.17 -5.42 -18.27
C PHE A 57 -1.23 -5.81 -19.43
N TYR A 58 -0.30 -6.73 -19.20
CA TYR A 58 0.63 -7.22 -20.22
C TYR A 58 -0.10 -7.83 -21.42
N SER A 59 -1.13 -8.65 -21.19
CA SER A 59 -1.93 -9.25 -22.27
C SER A 59 -2.64 -8.22 -23.16
N ARG A 60 -2.95 -7.02 -22.63
CA ARG A 60 -3.62 -5.95 -23.39
C ARG A 60 -2.62 -5.04 -24.10
N ASN A 61 -1.49 -4.78 -23.46
CA ASN A 61 -0.55 -3.74 -23.89
C ASN A 61 0.77 -4.29 -24.46
N ASN A 62 0.99 -5.61 -24.40
CA ASN A 62 2.26 -6.29 -24.67
C ASN A 62 3.43 -5.68 -23.87
N ASP A 63 3.16 -5.25 -22.64
CA ASP A 63 4.08 -4.47 -21.83
C ASP A 63 3.71 -4.46 -20.35
N TYR A 64 4.68 -4.39 -19.43
CA TYR A 64 4.41 -4.12 -18.01
C TYR A 64 4.35 -2.62 -17.71
N PRO A 65 3.44 -2.18 -16.82
CA PRO A 65 3.33 -0.77 -16.49
C PRO A 65 4.54 -0.33 -15.64
N PRO A 66 4.95 0.94 -15.71
CA PRO A 66 6.08 1.45 -14.91
C PRO A 66 5.80 1.43 -13.40
N ASN A 67 4.55 1.32 -12.99
CA ASN A 67 4.10 1.22 -11.61
C ASN A 67 2.73 0.51 -11.58
N LEU A 68 2.19 0.22 -10.39
CA LEU A 68 0.87 -0.43 -10.27
C LEU A 68 -0.29 0.43 -10.74
N ALA A 69 -0.03 1.71 -10.96
CA ALA A 69 -1.00 2.65 -11.39
C ALA A 69 -1.28 2.47 -12.89
N GLY A 70 -2.51 2.04 -13.20
CA GLY A 70 -2.89 1.54 -14.52
C GLY A 70 -3.27 0.06 -14.53
N THR A 71 -3.04 -0.66 -13.43
CA THR A 71 -3.52 -2.04 -13.26
C THR A 71 -4.91 -2.12 -12.62
N ASP A 72 -5.57 -1.00 -12.33
CA ASP A 72 -6.84 -0.92 -11.58
C ASP A 72 -6.81 -1.62 -10.19
N TYR A 73 -5.63 -2.06 -9.74
CA TYR A 73 -5.47 -2.76 -8.49
C TYR A 73 -5.14 -1.78 -7.38
N ILE A 74 -5.93 -1.82 -6.31
CA ILE A 74 -5.69 -1.06 -5.08
C ILE A 74 -5.40 -2.08 -3.99
N PRO A 75 -4.21 -2.02 -3.34
CA PRO A 75 -3.88 -2.94 -2.26
C PRO A 75 -4.88 -2.80 -1.10
N PRO A 76 -5.24 -3.91 -0.44
CA PRO A 76 -6.04 -3.87 0.78
C PRO A 76 -5.25 -3.20 1.91
N GLU A 77 -5.96 -2.73 2.93
CA GLU A 77 -5.32 -2.28 4.16
C GLU A 77 -4.45 -3.40 4.76
N GLY A 78 -3.25 -3.04 5.22
CA GLY A 78 -2.33 -4.00 5.81
C GLY A 78 -1.21 -4.49 4.88
N ALA A 79 -1.29 -4.18 3.58
CA ALA A 79 -0.25 -4.47 2.60
C ALA A 79 0.17 -3.19 1.85
N VAL A 80 1.48 -3.00 1.70
CA VAL A 80 2.07 -2.03 0.77
C VAL A 80 2.65 -2.82 -0.39
N LEU A 81 2.51 -2.31 -1.62
CA LEU A 81 3.10 -2.92 -2.80
C LEU A 81 4.08 -1.97 -3.46
N THR A 82 5.15 -2.52 -4.00
CA THR A 82 6.14 -1.78 -4.78
C THR A 82 6.48 -2.60 -6.03
N LEU A 83 6.29 -2.00 -7.20
CA LEU A 83 6.54 -2.66 -8.48
C LEU A 83 7.83 -2.14 -9.09
N TYR A 84 8.76 -3.06 -9.37
CA TYR A 84 9.97 -2.81 -10.12
C TYR A 84 9.86 -3.38 -11.53
N THR A 85 10.12 -2.58 -12.56
CA THR A 85 10.11 -3.05 -13.96
C THR A 85 11.35 -2.59 -14.73
N ASN A 86 11.63 -3.27 -15.84
CA ASN A 86 12.68 -2.91 -16.79
C ASN A 86 12.20 -1.95 -17.88
N ALA A 87 11.13 -1.19 -17.63
CA ALA A 87 10.74 -0.13 -18.55
C ALA A 87 11.96 0.79 -18.81
N PRO A 88 12.20 1.23 -20.05
CA PRO A 88 13.31 2.13 -20.33
C PRO A 88 12.98 3.59 -20.01
N THR A 89 11.71 3.96 -20.07
CA THR A 89 11.23 5.32 -19.79
C THR A 89 9.91 5.30 -19.03
N VAL A 90 9.67 6.35 -18.24
CA VAL A 90 8.36 6.62 -17.65
C VAL A 90 7.39 6.94 -18.78
N ARG A 91 6.24 6.27 -18.82
CA ARG A 91 5.19 6.60 -19.79
C ARG A 91 4.46 7.86 -19.36
N VAL A 92 4.13 8.70 -20.33
CA VAL A 92 3.52 10.02 -20.09
C VAL A 92 2.09 10.00 -20.61
N HIS A 93 1.16 10.48 -19.81
CA HIS A 93 -0.19 10.76 -20.29
C HIS A 93 -0.22 12.16 -20.90
N SER A 94 -0.71 12.27 -22.13
CA SER A 94 -1.03 13.56 -22.76
C SER A 94 -2.54 13.83 -22.64
N SER A 95 -2.93 15.11 -22.67
CA SER A 95 -4.33 15.52 -22.79
C SER A 95 -5.29 15.03 -21.69
N LEU A 96 -4.81 14.81 -20.46
CA LEU A 96 -5.66 14.42 -19.34
C LEU A 96 -6.66 15.53 -18.99
N ASN A 97 -7.92 15.17 -18.80
CA ASN A 97 -8.87 16.07 -18.14
C ASN A 97 -8.58 16.17 -16.63
N THR A 98 -9.24 17.11 -15.95
CA THR A 98 -8.99 17.37 -14.52
C THR A 98 -9.18 16.16 -13.62
N ALA A 99 -10.20 15.32 -13.89
CA ALA A 99 -10.48 14.13 -13.11
C ALA A 99 -9.44 13.01 -13.36
N GLN A 100 -9.02 12.85 -14.62
CA GLN A 100 -7.97 11.89 -14.97
C GLN A 100 -6.60 12.31 -14.40
N ASN A 101 -6.30 13.60 -14.40
CA ASN A 101 -5.11 14.16 -13.76
C ASN A 101 -5.12 13.89 -12.24
N ALA A 102 -6.26 14.02 -11.57
CA ALA A 102 -6.39 13.63 -10.17
C ALA A 102 -6.18 12.12 -9.98
N GLN A 103 -6.64 11.28 -10.91
CA GLN A 103 -6.45 9.83 -10.81
C GLN A 103 -4.98 9.47 -10.97
N LEU A 104 -4.27 10.16 -11.88
CA LEU A 104 -2.82 10.01 -12.05
C LEU A 104 -2.07 10.36 -10.76
N PHE A 105 -2.56 11.32 -9.97
CA PHE A 105 -1.99 11.60 -8.65
C PHE A 105 -2.23 10.48 -7.64
N ILE A 106 -3.46 9.95 -7.51
CA ILE A 106 -3.75 8.80 -6.61
C ILE A 106 -2.85 7.61 -6.95
N ASN A 107 -2.66 7.42 -8.24
CA ASN A 107 -1.80 6.42 -8.84
C ASN A 107 -0.33 6.57 -8.40
N ALA A 108 0.27 7.74 -8.61
CA ALA A 108 1.63 8.03 -8.15
C ALA A 108 1.77 7.95 -6.61
N CYS A 109 0.73 8.39 -5.89
CA CYS A 109 0.65 8.36 -4.44
C CYS A 109 0.75 6.93 -3.91
N ASN A 110 -0.11 6.02 -4.39
CA ASN A 110 -0.12 4.61 -3.97
C ASN A 110 1.17 3.86 -4.31
N ALA A 111 1.80 4.17 -5.44
CA ALA A 111 3.05 3.53 -5.86
C ALA A 111 4.26 3.92 -4.99
N ASN A 112 4.24 5.13 -4.42
CA ASN A 112 5.39 5.71 -3.71
C ASN A 112 5.15 5.89 -2.21
N MET A 113 4.18 5.17 -1.63
CA MET A 113 3.92 5.21 -0.19
C MET A 113 5.12 4.67 0.60
N PRO A 114 5.56 5.37 1.66
CA PRO A 114 6.75 4.96 2.40
C PRO A 114 6.46 3.68 3.19
N VAL A 115 7.38 2.73 3.09
CA VAL A 115 7.47 1.64 4.05
C VAL A 115 8.36 2.10 5.20
N VAL A 116 7.76 2.78 6.17
CA VAL A 116 8.39 2.97 7.49
C VAL A 116 8.23 1.69 8.31
N SER A 117 9.04 1.47 9.34
CA SER A 117 8.91 0.35 10.28
C SER A 117 8.99 0.93 11.69
N GLY A 118 7.99 0.70 12.54
CA GLY A 118 7.96 1.20 13.91
C GLY A 118 6.58 1.38 14.56
N SER A 119 6.58 2.14 15.65
CA SER A 119 5.46 2.35 16.60
C SER A 119 4.44 3.41 16.19
N THR A 120 4.64 4.13 15.08
CA THR A 120 3.79 5.27 14.70
C THR A 120 3.71 5.43 13.19
N THR A 121 2.49 5.39 12.66
CA THR A 121 2.05 5.93 11.35
C THR A 121 2.65 5.29 10.10
N TYR A 122 1.96 4.29 9.57
CA TYR A 122 2.14 3.86 8.18
C TYR A 122 1.06 4.54 7.34
N ASN A 123 1.45 5.41 6.42
CA ASN A 123 0.53 5.86 5.40
C ASN A 123 0.48 4.76 4.32
N THR A 124 -0.71 4.24 4.03
CA THR A 124 -0.85 2.93 3.36
C THR A 124 -1.52 3.00 2.01
N VAL A 125 -2.53 3.85 1.86
CA VAL A 125 -3.33 3.94 0.64
C VAL A 125 -3.90 5.34 0.49
N CYS A 126 -3.79 5.89 -0.72
CA CYS A 126 -4.40 7.13 -1.16
C CYS A 126 -5.71 6.83 -1.89
N TYR A 127 -6.77 7.55 -1.54
CA TYR A 127 -8.10 7.40 -2.12
C TYR A 127 -8.88 8.72 -2.06
N TYR A 128 -9.96 8.83 -2.83
CA TYR A 128 -10.86 9.98 -2.76
C TYR A 128 -11.84 9.85 -1.61
N ASP A 129 -12.00 10.93 -0.84
CA ASP A 129 -13.04 11.06 0.18
C ASP A 129 -13.78 12.38 -0.06
N GLY A 130 -14.94 12.29 -0.71
CA GLY A 130 -15.65 13.45 -1.23
C GLY A 130 -14.79 14.24 -2.21
N SER A 131 -14.54 15.52 -1.92
CA SER A 131 -13.67 16.40 -2.72
C SER A 131 -12.24 16.48 -2.18
N ASN A 132 -11.85 15.58 -1.28
CA ASN A 132 -10.51 15.53 -0.69
C ASN A 132 -9.77 14.27 -1.16
N ILE A 133 -8.44 14.30 -1.02
CA ILE A 133 -7.62 13.09 -1.13
C ILE A 133 -7.23 12.68 0.27
N HIS A 134 -7.62 11.48 0.68
CA HIS A 134 -7.29 10.91 1.97
C HIS A 134 -6.24 9.83 1.82
N ILE A 135 -5.34 9.79 2.78
CA ILE A 135 -4.29 8.79 2.89
C ILE A 135 -4.49 8.09 4.22
N LYS A 136 -4.81 6.80 4.18
CA LYS A 136 -5.05 6.04 5.41
C LYS A 136 -3.75 5.85 6.17
N GLY A 137 -3.79 6.22 7.45
CA GLY A 137 -2.75 5.97 8.43
C GLY A 137 -3.18 4.90 9.44
N GLU A 138 -2.24 4.34 10.20
CA GLU A 138 -2.58 3.59 11.42
C GLU A 138 -2.93 4.57 12.56
N GLY A 139 -4.04 4.32 13.27
CA GLY A 139 -4.51 5.18 14.36
C GLY A 139 -4.96 6.57 13.88
N SER A 140 -4.51 7.64 14.55
CA SER A 140 -4.89 9.03 14.22
C SER A 140 -4.03 9.68 13.14
N SER A 141 -3.26 8.88 12.40
CA SER A 141 -2.19 9.40 11.57
C SER A 141 -2.50 9.48 10.07
N GLY A 142 -3.78 9.34 9.71
CA GLY A 142 -4.21 9.61 8.34
C GLY A 142 -3.93 11.06 7.95
N VAL A 143 -3.64 11.27 6.67
CA VAL A 143 -3.43 12.60 6.09
C VAL A 143 -4.60 12.88 5.15
N SER A 144 -5.11 14.10 5.15
CA SER A 144 -6.12 14.55 4.19
C SER A 144 -5.62 15.81 3.50
N PHE A 145 -5.63 15.79 2.18
CA PHE A 145 -5.40 16.94 1.33
C PHE A 145 -6.77 17.54 0.98
N SER A 146 -7.05 18.70 1.55
CA SER A 146 -8.33 19.40 1.37
C SER A 146 -8.46 19.93 -0.05
N GLY A 147 -9.47 19.48 -0.80
CA GLY A 147 -9.76 20.01 -2.12
C GLY A 147 -10.82 21.12 -2.11
N PRO A 148 -11.46 21.41 -3.26
CA PRO A 148 -11.40 20.63 -4.49
C PRO A 148 -10.11 20.86 -5.29
N ASN A 149 -9.36 21.93 -5.05
CA ASN A 149 -8.10 22.22 -5.76
C ASN A 149 -6.91 22.10 -4.80
N ILE A 150 -6.03 21.14 -5.06
CA ILE A 150 -4.87 20.84 -4.23
C ILE A 150 -3.61 21.31 -4.97
N SER A 151 -2.85 22.20 -4.34
CA SER A 151 -1.58 22.70 -4.87
C SER A 151 -0.42 21.78 -4.51
N GLU A 152 0.71 21.90 -5.20
CA GLU A 152 1.90 21.09 -4.91
C GLU A 152 2.40 21.26 -3.46
N SER A 153 2.25 22.45 -2.88
CA SER A 153 2.62 22.76 -1.50
C SER A 153 1.75 22.05 -0.46
N ASP A 154 0.53 21.67 -0.82
CA ASP A 154 -0.44 21.03 0.09
C ASP A 154 -0.15 19.53 0.25
N ILE A 155 0.62 18.96 -0.67
CA ILE A 155 1.05 17.56 -0.62
C ILE A 155 2.21 17.42 0.35
N ALA A 156 1.90 16.97 1.57
CA ALA A 156 2.87 16.68 2.61
C ALA A 156 2.40 15.53 3.49
N LEU A 157 3.25 14.52 3.67
CA LEU A 157 3.06 13.44 4.65
C LEU A 157 3.78 13.78 5.97
N ASN A 158 3.25 13.32 7.11
CA ASN A 158 3.67 13.75 8.45
C ASN A 158 4.34 12.65 9.32
N CYS A 159 5.14 11.75 8.72
CA CYS A 159 5.85 10.65 9.43
C CYS A 159 7.39 10.76 9.43
N GLY A 160 7.95 11.97 9.30
CA GLY A 160 9.40 12.20 9.34
C GLY A 160 10.12 11.98 8.00
N ALA A 161 11.41 11.59 8.05
CA ALA A 161 12.29 11.58 6.88
C ALA A 161 11.81 10.68 5.74
N ALA A 162 11.28 9.49 6.06
CA ALA A 162 10.74 8.58 5.06
C ALA A 162 9.49 9.16 4.38
N CYS A 163 8.61 9.84 5.12
CA CYS A 163 7.48 10.57 4.56
C CYS A 163 7.89 11.75 3.68
N ASN A 164 8.96 12.46 4.02
CA ASN A 164 9.49 13.54 3.17
C ASN A 164 10.04 12.98 1.85
N SER A 165 10.76 11.85 1.92
CA SER A 165 11.27 11.15 0.74
C SER A 165 10.12 10.65 -0.14
N ALA A 166 9.11 10.00 0.44
CA ALA A 166 7.92 9.54 -0.27
C ALA A 166 7.13 10.71 -0.86
N THR A 167 6.93 11.80 -0.12
CA THR A 167 6.27 13.02 -0.64
C THR A 167 7.00 13.54 -1.89
N GLY A 168 8.34 13.57 -1.85
CA GLY A 168 9.16 13.94 -3.01
C GLY A 168 8.98 12.98 -4.19
N ALA A 169 9.05 11.67 -3.91
CA ALA A 169 8.88 10.62 -4.93
C ALA A 169 7.50 10.67 -5.60
N ILE A 170 6.42 10.86 -4.81
CA ILE A 170 5.05 11.02 -5.31
C ILE A 170 4.96 12.22 -6.26
N LYS A 171 5.49 13.39 -5.85
CA LYS A 171 5.49 14.61 -6.67
C LYS A 171 6.26 14.42 -7.98
N SER A 172 7.45 13.80 -7.89
CA SER A 172 8.29 13.55 -9.07
C SER A 172 7.65 12.53 -10.01
N ALA A 173 7.06 11.45 -9.49
CA ALA A 173 6.42 10.42 -10.31
C ALA A 173 5.17 10.97 -11.00
N PHE A 174 4.35 11.76 -10.28
CA PHE A 174 3.17 12.40 -10.83
C PHE A 174 3.51 13.33 -12.00
N THR A 175 4.46 14.24 -11.81
CA THR A 175 4.86 15.20 -12.85
C THR A 175 5.62 14.54 -14.00
N ALA A 176 6.45 13.52 -13.74
CA ALA A 176 7.14 12.75 -14.77
C ALA A 176 6.16 12.00 -15.70
N GLN A 177 4.98 11.63 -15.22
CA GLN A 177 3.93 10.98 -16.01
C GLN A 177 2.97 11.97 -16.72
N GLY A 178 3.28 13.28 -16.70
CA GLY A 178 2.47 14.32 -17.35
C GLY A 178 1.41 14.95 -16.43
N GLY A 179 1.45 14.63 -15.14
CA GLY A 179 0.58 15.24 -14.13
C GLY A 179 0.86 16.73 -13.94
N THR A 180 -0.20 17.50 -13.69
CA THR A 180 -0.12 18.96 -13.49
C THR A 180 -0.81 19.39 -12.20
N TYR A 181 -0.31 20.47 -11.60
CA TYR A 181 -0.95 21.14 -10.46
C TYR A 181 -1.67 22.42 -10.94
N PRO A 182 -2.75 22.86 -10.24
CA PRO A 182 -3.39 22.21 -9.10
C PRO A 182 -4.19 20.96 -9.51
N ILE A 183 -4.30 20.00 -8.60
CA ILE A 183 -5.12 18.80 -8.78
C ILE A 183 -6.56 19.14 -8.40
N THR A 184 -7.50 19.00 -9.34
CA THR A 184 -8.92 19.15 -9.06
C THR A 184 -9.55 17.79 -8.75
N VAL A 185 -9.90 17.55 -7.48
CA VAL A 185 -10.42 16.26 -7.01
C VAL A 185 -11.85 16.02 -7.54
N PRO A 186 -12.10 14.91 -8.27
CA PRO A 186 -13.43 14.54 -8.74
C PRO A 186 -14.28 13.93 -7.62
N ASN A 187 -15.60 13.90 -7.81
CA ASN A 187 -16.51 13.13 -6.95
C ASN A 187 -16.47 11.64 -7.35
N GLY A 188 -15.35 10.95 -7.07
CA GLY A 188 -15.17 9.52 -7.32
C GLY A 188 -14.07 9.18 -8.33
N VAL A 189 -13.78 7.88 -8.44
CA VAL A 189 -12.71 7.33 -9.30
C VAL A 189 -13.09 7.45 -10.77
N VAL A 190 -12.13 7.88 -11.61
CA VAL A 190 -12.33 8.04 -13.06
C VAL A 190 -11.28 7.21 -13.81
N PRO A 191 -11.66 6.40 -14.82
CA PRO A 191 -10.68 5.68 -15.64
C PRO A 191 -9.72 6.65 -16.34
N ILE A 192 -8.42 6.33 -16.33
CA ILE A 192 -7.41 7.05 -17.09
C ILE A 192 -7.22 6.34 -18.45
N PRO A 193 -7.10 7.08 -19.57
CA PRO A 193 -6.70 6.49 -20.85
C PRO A 193 -5.30 5.89 -20.76
N ASP A 194 -5.03 4.89 -21.59
CA ASP A 194 -3.69 4.30 -21.70
C ASP A 194 -2.65 5.39 -22.03
N PRO A 195 -1.46 5.37 -21.41
CA PRO A 195 -0.45 6.39 -21.63
C PRO A 195 0.14 6.30 -23.05
N GLU A 196 0.50 7.45 -23.64
CA GLU A 196 1.07 7.48 -24.98
C GLU A 196 2.57 7.10 -24.96
N LEU A 197 2.99 6.29 -25.93
CA LEU A 197 4.39 5.88 -26.12
C LEU A 197 5.18 7.00 -26.80
N SER A 198 6.27 7.49 -26.19
CA SER A 198 7.23 8.35 -26.89
C SER A 198 8.40 7.58 -27.52
N ASP A 199 8.64 6.30 -27.17
CA ASP A 199 9.68 5.42 -27.76
C ASP A 199 9.38 3.91 -27.48
N PRO A 200 9.89 2.93 -28.28
CA PRO A 200 9.36 1.56 -28.43
C PRO A 200 9.96 0.56 -27.43
N GLY A 201 10.27 1.00 -26.23
CA GLY A 201 10.75 0.10 -25.19
C GLY A 201 9.59 -0.50 -24.41
N SER A 202 9.44 -1.82 -24.46
CA SER A 202 8.52 -2.55 -23.59
C SER A 202 9.30 -3.15 -22.41
N ALA A 203 8.79 -2.92 -21.21
CA ALA A 203 9.05 -3.72 -20.04
C ALA A 203 8.54 -5.16 -20.24
N THR A 204 9.47 -6.09 -20.21
CA THR A 204 9.24 -7.53 -20.32
C THR A 204 9.45 -8.25 -18.99
N ASP A 205 10.03 -7.57 -18.01
CA ASP A 205 10.42 -8.15 -16.72
C ASP A 205 9.98 -7.25 -15.57
N PHE A 206 9.65 -7.87 -14.45
CA PHE A 206 9.26 -7.17 -13.24
C PHE A 206 9.63 -7.95 -11.98
N CYS A 207 9.76 -7.21 -10.88
CA CYS A 207 9.68 -7.73 -9.53
C CYS A 207 8.65 -6.94 -8.75
N LEU A 208 7.64 -7.62 -8.23
CA LEU A 208 6.61 -7.02 -7.39
C LEU A 208 6.86 -7.44 -5.95
N GLU A 209 6.99 -6.47 -5.07
CA GLU A 209 7.20 -6.67 -3.64
C GLU A 209 5.94 -6.30 -2.86
N SER A 210 5.59 -7.08 -1.85
CA SER A 210 4.54 -6.77 -0.88
C SER A 210 5.07 -6.83 0.55
N ARG A 211 4.72 -5.83 1.36
CA ARG A 211 5.13 -5.71 2.76
C ARG A 211 3.94 -5.52 3.67
N SER A 212 4.00 -6.12 4.85
CA SER A 212 3.03 -5.84 5.90
C SER A 212 3.27 -4.46 6.49
N THR A 213 2.17 -3.75 6.78
CA THR A 213 2.21 -2.48 7.52
C THR A 213 2.32 -2.68 9.03
N LYS A 214 2.12 -3.90 9.55
CA LYS A 214 2.09 -4.19 10.99
C LYS A 214 3.27 -5.06 11.45
N HIS A 215 3.81 -5.85 10.53
CA HIS A 215 4.86 -6.83 10.79
C HIS A 215 6.00 -6.62 9.78
N PRO A 216 7.02 -5.82 10.11
CA PRO A 216 8.08 -5.45 9.15
C PRO A 216 8.91 -6.64 8.67
N ASP A 217 8.85 -7.77 9.38
CA ASP A 217 9.45 -9.05 8.97
C ASP A 217 8.64 -9.78 7.89
N VAL A 218 7.36 -9.44 7.69
CA VAL A 218 6.49 -10.05 6.68
C VAL A 218 6.66 -9.30 5.36
N VAL A 219 7.56 -9.83 4.54
CA VAL A 219 7.91 -9.32 3.21
C VAL A 219 7.92 -10.47 2.23
N TYR A 220 7.25 -10.30 1.11
CA TYR A 220 7.22 -11.27 0.03
C TYR A 220 7.39 -10.57 -1.31
N HIS A 221 7.92 -11.27 -2.30
CA HIS A 221 7.98 -10.78 -3.66
C HIS A 221 7.59 -11.87 -4.66
N THR A 222 7.27 -11.44 -5.88
CA THR A 222 7.19 -12.30 -7.05
C THR A 222 7.97 -11.65 -8.18
N ILE A 223 8.64 -12.47 -8.97
CA ILE A 223 9.32 -12.05 -10.19
C ILE A 223 8.48 -12.45 -11.41
N HIS A 224 8.77 -11.84 -12.56
CA HIS A 224 8.21 -12.31 -13.82
C HIS A 224 8.56 -13.78 -14.04
N ASN A 225 7.53 -14.58 -14.33
CA ASN A 225 7.66 -15.98 -14.69
C ASN A 225 6.46 -16.36 -15.56
N GLU A 226 6.74 -16.83 -16.78
CA GLU A 226 5.73 -17.15 -17.78
C GLU A 226 4.81 -18.32 -17.38
N ASP A 227 5.31 -19.24 -16.53
CA ASP A 227 4.60 -20.49 -16.22
C ASP A 227 3.75 -20.43 -14.93
N LYS A 228 4.14 -19.58 -13.96
CA LYS A 228 3.45 -19.48 -12.66
C LYS A 228 3.83 -18.21 -11.91
N ILE A 229 2.89 -17.68 -11.12
CA ILE A 229 3.18 -16.67 -10.09
C ILE A 229 3.73 -17.39 -8.86
N GLU A 230 5.02 -17.22 -8.58
CA GLU A 230 5.69 -17.79 -7.40
C GLU A 230 5.96 -16.69 -6.37
N MET A 231 5.45 -16.89 -5.15
CA MET A 231 5.65 -15.96 -4.04
C MET A 231 6.84 -16.43 -3.21
N LEU A 232 7.85 -15.58 -3.15
CA LEU A 232 9.12 -15.84 -2.47
C LEU A 232 9.21 -14.94 -1.24
N GLU A 233 9.68 -15.50 -0.13
CA GLU A 233 9.91 -14.72 1.09
C GLU A 233 11.09 -13.76 0.90
N GLY A 234 10.95 -12.55 1.46
CA GLY A 234 11.95 -11.50 1.39
C GLY A 234 11.71 -10.45 0.31
N ALA A 235 12.60 -9.46 0.28
CA ALA A 235 12.54 -8.33 -0.64
C ALA A 235 12.89 -8.72 -2.08
N CYS A 236 12.51 -7.88 -3.04
CA CYS A 236 12.96 -8.03 -4.41
C CYS A 236 14.50 -8.10 -4.48
N PRO A 237 15.09 -9.08 -5.19
CA PRO A 237 16.53 -9.16 -5.34
C PRO A 237 17.05 -7.95 -6.11
N ALA A 238 18.26 -7.50 -5.78
CA ALA A 238 18.89 -6.38 -6.48
C ALA A 238 19.08 -6.73 -7.96
N ASN A 239 18.39 -6.01 -8.84
CA ASN A 239 18.51 -6.15 -10.28
C ASN A 239 18.75 -4.77 -10.91
N PRO A 240 19.92 -4.52 -11.51
CA PRO A 240 20.23 -3.22 -12.09
C PRO A 240 19.46 -2.92 -13.38
N GLN A 241 18.64 -3.84 -13.89
CA GLN A 241 17.74 -3.58 -15.02
C GLN A 241 16.35 -3.12 -14.57
N LEU A 242 16.02 -3.26 -13.28
CA LEU A 242 14.73 -2.85 -12.75
C LEU A 242 14.89 -1.49 -12.05
N HIS A 243 14.11 -0.49 -12.47
CA HIS A 243 14.40 0.92 -12.16
C HIS A 243 13.25 1.70 -11.52
N TYR A 244 12.01 1.35 -11.84
CA TYR A 244 10.85 2.09 -11.36
C TYR A 244 10.30 1.54 -10.05
N PRO A 245 9.85 2.41 -9.15
CA PRO A 245 8.74 2.15 -8.24
C PRO A 245 7.52 3.05 -8.52
#